data_AF-A0A8E2F5L6-F1
#
_entry.id   AF-A0A8E2F5L6-F1
#
_cell.length_a   1.000
_cell.length_b   1.000
_cell.length_c   1.000
_cell.angle_alpha   90.00
_cell.angle_beta   90.00
_cell.angle_gamma   90.00
#
_symmetry.space_group_name_H-M   'P 1'
#
loop_
_entity.id
_entity.type
_entity.pdbx_description
1 polymer ?
#
loop_
_entity_poly.entity_id
_entity_poly.type
_entity_poly.pdbx_seq_one_letter_code
_entity_poly.pdbx_strand_id
1 'polypeptide(L)'
;MGWWWKNSDELSKNDAVNKLDPALREFLDKEAPVKYTLSSPPDSHSPPSSHAPISQNIQVTQKPPSVDSVPKVPSESLFPDGRYAYIWKTYEPQSVIESRGKSDQEKLSDIVHAHNDRKASIGRIALENCALEQLAVTDCLTSGPWASRATLCRAENRTFNRCYELQKSFLKALGYLSMVDRSSEEEEKIQLHADKLYRRMIKQEEIIQEAKREGKPIPEFPSVLSKENIFATLNEKSPIAGPISSSIPASEEIPTVWKDVAEPIRKEYEKKLEKLSPIERAVEQKAIEGELAAMRTYSKQIEAAFAEERTHRLQRKEQGRETIGDTIKRWWGW
;
A
#
# COMPACT_ATOMS: atom_id res chain seq x y z
N MET A 1 -7.72 0.58 28.95
CA MET A 1 -7.53 2.00 28.58
C MET A 1 -8.63 2.38 27.59
N GLY A 2 -9.84 2.64 28.11
CA GLY A 2 -11.00 2.99 27.29
C GLY A 2 -11.13 4.51 27.25
N TRP A 3 -11.02 5.09 26.06
CA TRP A 3 -11.35 6.49 25.82
C TRP A 3 -12.86 6.63 25.64
N TRP A 4 -13.47 7.28 26.61
CA TRP A 4 -14.86 7.68 26.63
C TRP A 4 -14.99 9.01 25.89
N TRP A 5 -15.60 9.00 24.71
CA TRP A 5 -16.23 10.19 24.14
C TRP A 5 -17.67 9.84 23.86
N LYS A 6 -18.49 10.09 24.88
CA LYS A 6 -19.95 10.03 24.81
C LYS A 6 -20.44 11.34 24.20
N ASN A 7 -21.39 11.20 23.26
CA ASN A 7 -22.13 12.25 22.56
C ASN A 7 -22.43 13.52 23.37
N SER A 8 -22.25 14.67 22.72
CA SER A 8 -23.10 15.84 22.94
C SER A 8 -23.27 16.60 21.63
N ASP A 9 -24.40 16.34 20.97
CA ASP A 9 -25.03 17.30 20.07
C ASP A 9 -25.28 18.63 20.79
N GLU A 10 -25.27 19.71 20.00
CA GLU A 10 -25.62 21.09 20.34
C GLU A 10 -24.80 21.77 21.46
N LEU A 11 -23.68 22.40 21.08
CA LEU A 11 -23.17 23.56 21.81
C LEU A 11 -23.01 24.75 20.85
N SER A 12 -23.91 25.73 21.04
CA SER A 12 -23.77 27.09 20.53
C SER A 12 -22.35 27.60 20.77
N LYS A 13 -21.76 28.25 19.75
CA LYS A 13 -20.34 28.68 19.67
C LYS A 13 -19.82 29.53 20.85
N ASN A 14 -20.68 29.95 21.77
CA ASN A 14 -20.31 30.79 22.91
C ASN A 14 -20.16 30.04 24.25
N ASP A 15 -20.60 28.79 24.35
CA ASP A 15 -20.59 28.06 25.63
C ASP A 15 -19.29 27.30 25.92
N ALA A 16 -18.46 27.04 24.91
CA ALA A 16 -17.19 26.35 25.10
C ALA A 16 -16.18 27.22 25.87
N VAL A 17 -16.14 28.53 25.62
CA VAL A 17 -15.20 29.47 26.24
C VAL A 17 -15.55 29.75 27.71
N ASN A 18 -16.84 29.70 28.05
CA ASN A 18 -17.31 29.93 29.42
C ASN A 18 -17.10 28.72 30.35
N LYS A 19 -16.76 27.54 29.80
CA LYS A 19 -16.47 26.32 30.56
C LYS A 19 -14.97 26.09 30.81
N LEU A 20 -14.08 27.00 30.41
CA LEU A 20 -12.66 26.92 30.76
C LEU A 20 -12.42 27.37 32.21
N ASP A 21 -11.42 26.76 32.84
CA ASP A 21 -10.89 27.17 34.14
C ASP A 21 -10.51 28.67 34.09
N PRO A 22 -10.95 29.52 35.03
CA PRO A 22 -10.69 30.95 35.02
C PRO A 22 -9.22 31.33 34.83
N ALA A 23 -8.27 30.57 35.39
CA ALA A 23 -6.85 30.83 35.21
C ALA A 23 -6.38 30.59 33.75
N LEU A 24 -6.96 29.61 33.06
CA LEU A 24 -6.64 29.30 31.67
C LEU A 24 -7.28 30.31 30.72
N ARG A 25 -8.47 30.80 31.06
CA ARG A 25 -9.14 31.87 30.31
C ARG A 25 -8.35 33.17 30.36
N GLU A 26 -7.85 33.53 31.54
CA GLU A 26 -7.04 34.73 31.74
C GLU A 26 -5.70 34.65 31.00
N PHE A 27 -5.10 33.45 30.95
CA PHE A 27 -3.90 33.19 30.16
C PHE A 27 -4.17 33.34 28.64
N LEU A 28 -5.25 32.74 28.13
CA LEU A 28 -5.62 32.83 26.72
C LEU A 28 -5.97 34.26 26.30
N ASP A 29 -6.68 35.02 27.14
CA ASP A 29 -6.98 36.43 26.87
C ASP A 29 -5.71 37.29 26.86
N LYS A 30 -4.69 36.92 27.65
CA LYS A 30 -3.41 37.62 27.73
C LYS A 30 -2.48 37.30 26.56
N GLU A 31 -2.54 36.07 26.04
CA GLU A 31 -1.67 35.62 24.94
C GLU A 31 -2.31 35.71 23.56
N ALA A 32 -3.63 35.90 23.44
CA ALA A 32 -4.30 36.00 22.15
C ALA A 32 -3.97 37.34 21.45
N PRO A 33 -3.27 37.33 20.30
CA PRO A 33 -2.97 38.55 19.58
C PRO A 33 -4.17 38.98 18.72
N VAL A 34 -4.64 40.20 18.97
CA VAL A 34 -5.60 40.99 18.17
C VAL A 34 -7.02 40.39 18.04
N LYS A 35 -8.00 41.07 18.66
CA LYS A 35 -9.43 40.82 18.46
C LYS A 35 -9.84 41.24 17.04
N TYR A 36 -10.15 40.26 16.19
CA TYR A 36 -10.79 40.52 14.90
C TYR A 36 -12.24 40.95 15.12
N THR A 37 -12.50 42.25 14.94
CA THR A 37 -13.87 42.76 14.79
C THR A 37 -14.38 42.40 13.40
N LEU A 38 -15.33 41.46 13.32
CA LEU A 38 -16.11 41.20 12.12
C LEU A 38 -16.97 42.44 11.81
N SER A 39 -16.54 43.27 10.85
CA SER A 39 -17.39 44.32 10.27
C SER A 39 -18.27 43.71 9.18
N SER A 40 -19.57 44.00 9.24
CA SER A 40 -20.58 43.64 8.22
C SER A 40 -20.27 44.27 6.86
N PRO A 41 -20.75 43.69 5.75
CA PRO A 41 -20.49 44.20 4.41
C PRO A 41 -21.42 45.38 4.08
N PRO A 42 -20.97 46.40 3.33
CA PRO A 42 -21.89 47.28 2.62
C PRO A 42 -21.84 47.02 1.11
N ASP A 43 -23.03 46.95 0.52
CA ASP A 43 -23.31 46.90 -0.91
C ASP A 43 -22.92 48.18 -1.67
N SER A 44 -22.74 47.96 -2.98
CA SER A 44 -22.56 48.84 -4.13
C SER A 44 -23.20 50.24 -4.14
N HIS A 45 -22.46 51.25 -4.64
CA HIS A 45 -22.73 52.05 -5.88
C HIS A 45 -21.73 53.23 -6.03
N SER A 46 -21.33 53.53 -7.27
CA SER A 46 -20.38 54.60 -7.72
C SER A 46 -21.14 55.74 -8.45
N PRO A 47 -20.51 56.79 -9.07
CA PRO A 47 -19.30 57.65 -8.83
C PRO A 47 -19.70 59.18 -8.93
N PRO A 48 -18.89 60.23 -9.29
CA PRO A 48 -17.43 60.39 -9.53
C PRO A 48 -16.73 61.66 -8.93
N SER A 49 -15.38 61.63 -9.01
CA SER A 49 -14.38 62.70 -9.30
C SER A 49 -14.30 64.03 -8.54
N SER A 50 -13.10 64.36 -8.00
CA SER A 50 -12.05 65.09 -8.76
C SER A 50 -10.68 65.27 -8.04
N HIS A 51 -9.63 64.83 -8.75
CA HIS A 51 -8.20 65.30 -8.88
C HIS A 51 -7.26 65.37 -7.63
N ALA A 52 -6.18 64.57 -7.47
CA ALA A 52 -4.95 64.22 -8.25
C ALA A 52 -3.81 65.28 -8.17
N PRO A 53 -2.50 65.00 -8.46
CA PRO A 53 -1.69 63.74 -8.53
C PRO A 53 -0.32 63.87 -7.75
N ILE A 54 0.60 62.88 -7.63
CA ILE A 54 1.68 62.41 -8.56
C ILE A 54 2.41 61.27 -7.79
N SER A 55 2.40 60.00 -8.21
CA SER A 55 3.22 59.29 -9.22
C SER A 55 4.67 58.94 -8.83
N GLN A 56 4.95 57.63 -8.65
CA GLN A 56 6.11 56.87 -9.17
C GLN A 56 5.90 55.36 -8.90
N ASN A 57 5.16 54.65 -9.76
CA ASN A 57 5.60 53.87 -10.94
C ASN A 57 6.01 52.42 -10.60
N ILE A 58 5.02 51.53 -10.67
CA ILE A 58 5.17 50.07 -10.75
C ILE A 58 5.19 49.72 -12.24
N GLN A 59 6.27 49.11 -12.73
CA GLN A 59 6.25 48.35 -13.99
C GLN A 59 6.02 46.87 -13.67
N VAL A 60 4.77 46.45 -13.84
CA VAL A 60 4.40 45.05 -13.99
C VAL A 60 4.72 44.64 -15.42
N THR A 61 5.80 43.89 -15.61
CA THR A 61 5.96 43.11 -16.85
C THR A 61 5.18 41.82 -16.67
N GLN A 62 3.94 41.80 -17.16
CA GLN A 62 3.19 40.57 -17.41
C GLN A 62 3.92 39.80 -18.52
N LYS A 63 4.70 38.79 -18.12
CA LYS A 63 5.17 37.74 -19.02
C LYS A 63 4.10 36.63 -19.03
N PRO A 64 3.68 36.12 -20.20
CA PRO A 64 2.73 35.00 -20.27
C PRO A 64 3.29 33.79 -19.51
N PRO A 65 2.42 32.89 -18.97
CA PRO A 65 2.88 31.72 -18.24
C PRO A 65 3.71 30.85 -19.18
N SER A 66 5.03 30.87 -19.00
CA SER A 66 5.88 29.83 -19.53
C SER A 66 5.48 28.54 -18.83
N VAL A 67 5.11 27.56 -19.63
CA VAL A 67 4.92 26.18 -19.23
C VAL A 67 6.30 25.61 -18.89
N ASP A 68 6.85 26.01 -17.74
CA ASP A 68 7.99 25.34 -17.13
C ASP A 68 7.42 24.16 -16.33
N SER A 69 7.17 23.06 -17.02
CA SER A 69 6.56 21.83 -16.49
C SER A 69 7.49 21.02 -15.60
N VAL A 70 8.36 21.67 -14.81
CA VAL A 70 9.22 21.01 -13.82
C VAL A 70 8.85 21.55 -12.45
N PRO A 71 8.31 20.71 -11.55
CA PRO A 71 7.98 21.15 -10.20
C PRO A 71 9.26 21.60 -9.49
N LYS A 72 9.28 22.86 -9.01
CA LYS A 72 10.43 23.44 -8.28
C LYS A 72 10.59 22.90 -6.87
N VAL A 73 9.63 22.10 -6.40
CA VAL A 73 9.56 21.50 -5.07
C VAL A 73 9.12 20.04 -5.17
N PRO A 74 9.47 19.20 -4.19
CA PRO A 74 9.02 17.81 -4.13
C PRO A 74 7.49 17.69 -4.04
N SER A 75 6.95 16.51 -4.37
CA SER A 75 5.52 16.18 -4.27
C SER A 75 4.95 16.34 -2.86
N GLU A 76 5.81 16.20 -1.85
CA GLU A 76 5.49 16.32 -0.43
C GLU A 76 5.26 17.78 -0.01
N SER A 77 5.63 18.74 -0.87
CA SER A 77 5.40 20.16 -0.61
C SER A 77 3.93 20.52 -0.83
N LEU A 78 3.29 21.08 0.20
CA LEU A 78 1.93 21.63 0.12
C LEU A 78 1.81 22.84 -0.84
N PHE A 79 2.95 23.45 -1.19
CA PHE A 79 3.02 24.67 -2.00
C PHE A 79 3.81 24.42 -3.29
N PRO A 80 3.16 23.95 -4.38
CA PRO A 80 3.81 23.61 -5.65
C PRO A 80 4.32 24.84 -6.42
N ASP A 81 3.86 26.04 -6.05
CA ASP A 81 4.28 27.33 -6.62
C ASP A 81 5.77 27.67 -6.35
N GLY A 82 6.43 26.92 -5.48
CA GLY A 82 7.84 27.07 -5.17
C GLY A 82 8.17 28.20 -4.20
N ARG A 83 7.17 28.80 -3.52
CA ARG A 83 7.39 29.86 -2.52
C ARG A 83 8.37 29.45 -1.42
N TYR A 84 8.34 28.18 -1.03
CA TYR A 84 9.21 27.60 0.00
C TYR A 84 10.31 26.71 -0.56
N ALA A 85 10.64 26.83 -1.85
CA ALA A 85 11.66 25.99 -2.49
C ALA A 85 13.01 26.05 -1.77
N TYR A 86 13.35 27.19 -1.15
CA TYR A 86 14.60 27.35 -0.41
C TYR A 86 14.69 26.45 0.84
N ILE A 87 13.57 26.12 1.50
CA ILE A 87 13.55 25.21 2.66
C ILE A 87 13.81 23.78 2.20
N TRP A 88 13.24 23.40 1.06
CA TRP A 88 13.39 22.07 0.47
C TRP A 88 14.79 21.82 -0.12
N LYS A 89 15.57 22.86 -0.44
CA LYS A 89 16.93 22.70 -1.00
C LYS A 89 17.87 21.92 -0.08
N THR A 90 17.71 22.04 1.22
CA THR A 90 18.57 21.40 2.22
C THR A 90 17.82 20.34 3.03
N TYR A 91 16.56 20.06 2.69
CA TYR A 91 15.76 19.07 3.39
C TYR A 91 16.23 17.66 2.99
N GLU A 92 16.68 16.90 3.98
CA GLU A 92 16.85 15.44 3.84
C GLU A 92 15.65 14.77 4.52
N PRO A 93 14.96 13.82 3.85
CA PRO A 93 13.89 13.08 4.48
C PRO A 93 14.41 12.24 5.64
N GLN A 94 13.58 12.08 6.67
CA GLN A 94 13.94 11.37 7.91
C GLN A 94 14.50 9.97 7.64
N SER A 95 13.96 9.24 6.66
CA SER A 95 14.43 7.91 6.26
C SER A 95 15.88 7.90 5.77
N VAL A 96 16.34 8.96 5.09
CA VAL A 96 17.73 9.10 4.63
C VAL A 96 18.66 9.40 5.82
N ILE A 97 18.20 10.21 6.78
CA ILE A 97 18.97 10.52 7.99
C ILE A 97 19.13 9.25 8.84
N GLU A 98 18.04 8.52 9.07
CA GLU A 98 18.05 7.27 9.83
C GLU A 98 18.89 6.20 9.14
N SER A 99 18.75 6.02 7.83
CA SER A 99 19.56 5.04 7.09
C SER A 99 21.06 5.34 7.09
N ARG A 100 21.47 6.61 7.19
CA ARG A 100 22.88 7.00 7.33
C ARG A 100 23.48 6.55 8.66
N GLY A 101 22.68 6.52 9.72
CA GLY A 101 23.10 6.08 11.05
C GLY A 101 23.12 4.56 11.25
N LYS A 102 22.48 3.81 10.34
CA LYS A 102 22.33 2.37 10.46
C LYS A 102 23.62 1.62 10.18
N SER A 103 23.89 0.61 11.01
CA SER A 103 24.96 -0.35 10.74
C SER A 103 24.59 -1.24 9.54
N ASP A 104 25.60 -1.84 8.90
CA ASP A 104 25.37 -2.77 7.78
C ASP A 104 24.50 -3.97 8.20
N GLN A 105 24.60 -4.41 9.47
CA GLN A 105 23.75 -5.44 10.04
C GLN A 105 22.29 -4.99 10.16
N GLU A 106 22.05 -3.76 10.61
CA GLU A 106 20.70 -3.20 10.72
C GLU A 106 20.07 -3.08 9.33
N LYS A 107 20.80 -2.59 8.33
CA LYS A 107 20.33 -2.56 6.93
C LYS A 107 19.90 -3.95 6.42
N LEU A 108 20.71 -4.98 6.70
CA LEU A 108 20.37 -6.35 6.31
C LEU A 108 19.13 -6.85 7.06
N SER A 109 19.03 -6.55 8.36
CA SER A 109 17.84 -6.90 9.15
C SER A 109 16.59 -6.22 8.64
N ASP A 110 16.66 -4.95 8.22
CA ASP A 110 15.54 -4.21 7.67
C ASP A 110 15.01 -4.85 6.39
N ILE A 111 15.90 -5.33 5.51
CA ILE A 111 15.50 -6.03 4.28
C ILE A 111 14.73 -7.32 4.61
N VAL A 112 15.22 -8.09 5.59
CA VAL A 112 14.58 -9.33 6.05
C VAL A 112 13.23 -9.05 6.72
N HIS A 113 13.20 -8.08 7.62
CA HIS A 113 11.98 -7.67 8.34
C HIS A 113 10.93 -7.15 7.36
N ALA A 114 11.28 -6.25 6.45
CA ALA A 114 10.36 -5.73 5.43
C ALA A 114 9.77 -6.85 4.56
N HIS A 115 10.58 -7.85 4.18
CA HIS A 115 10.09 -9.01 3.43
C HIS A 115 9.13 -9.87 4.25
N ASN A 116 9.46 -10.15 5.51
CA ASN A 116 8.62 -10.95 6.41
C ASN A 116 7.30 -10.23 6.76
N ASP A 117 7.34 -8.93 6.98
CA ASP A 117 6.17 -8.10 7.28
C ASP A 117 5.21 -8.06 6.09
N ARG A 118 5.74 -7.93 4.86
CA ARG A 118 4.94 -8.07 3.62
C ARG A 118 4.31 -9.46 3.52
N LYS A 119 5.08 -10.52 3.76
CA LYS A 119 4.54 -11.88 3.75
C LYS A 119 3.43 -12.08 4.79
N ALA A 120 3.57 -11.48 5.97
CA ALA A 120 2.55 -11.52 7.02
C ALA A 120 1.32 -10.67 6.68
N SER A 121 1.49 -9.51 6.01
CA SER A 121 0.39 -8.63 5.60
C SER A 121 -0.58 -9.29 4.62
N ILE A 122 -0.10 -10.18 3.73
CA ILE A 122 -0.96 -10.94 2.81
C ILE A 122 -2.03 -11.74 3.58
N GLY A 123 -1.66 -12.34 4.71
CA GLY A 123 -2.61 -13.05 5.56
C GLY A 123 -3.66 -12.11 6.16
N ARG A 124 -3.23 -10.94 6.65
CA ARG A 124 -4.14 -9.92 7.20
C ARG A 124 -5.14 -9.42 6.15
N ILE A 125 -4.65 -9.07 4.96
CA ILE A 125 -5.48 -8.60 3.84
C ILE A 125 -6.44 -9.68 3.35
N ALA A 126 -5.98 -10.94 3.28
CA ALA A 126 -6.85 -12.05 2.91
C ALA A 126 -7.99 -12.25 3.93
N LEU A 127 -7.74 -12.03 5.23
CA LEU A 127 -8.80 -12.07 6.24
C LEU A 127 -9.79 -10.91 6.07
N GLU A 128 -9.33 -9.72 5.73
CA GLU A 128 -10.20 -8.56 5.46
C GLU A 128 -11.11 -8.82 4.25
N ASN A 129 -10.57 -9.42 3.18
CA ASN A 129 -11.36 -9.79 2.00
C ASN A 129 -12.37 -10.91 2.32
N CYS A 130 -12.03 -11.84 3.23
CA CYS A 130 -12.86 -12.97 3.61
C CYS A 130 -13.67 -12.75 4.91
N ALA A 131 -13.91 -11.49 5.27
CA ALA A 131 -14.57 -11.15 6.53
C ALA A 131 -16.01 -11.72 6.62
N LEU A 132 -16.71 -11.85 5.49
CA LEU A 132 -18.07 -12.38 5.45
C LEU A 132 -18.10 -13.89 5.72
N GLU A 133 -17.13 -14.61 5.16
CA GLU A 133 -16.95 -16.04 5.39
C GLU A 133 -16.52 -16.30 6.83
N GLN A 134 -15.68 -15.44 7.39
CA GLN A 134 -15.33 -15.47 8.81
C GLN A 134 -16.56 -15.24 9.70
N LEU A 135 -17.41 -14.28 9.33
CA LEU A 135 -18.68 -14.03 10.03
C LEU A 135 -19.62 -15.23 9.95
N ALA A 136 -19.72 -15.91 8.80
CA ALA A 136 -20.53 -17.11 8.66
C ALA A 136 -20.08 -18.25 9.59
N VAL A 137 -18.76 -18.42 9.77
CA VAL A 137 -18.21 -19.38 10.75
C VAL A 137 -18.61 -18.97 12.17
N THR A 138 -18.47 -17.70 12.53
CA THR A 138 -18.83 -17.23 13.88
C THR A 138 -20.32 -17.36 14.15
N ASP A 139 -21.17 -17.07 13.17
CA ASP A 139 -22.62 -17.18 13.28
C ASP A 139 -23.05 -18.63 13.45
N CYS A 140 -22.44 -19.55 12.71
CA CYS A 140 -22.68 -20.98 12.88
C CYS A 140 -22.28 -21.47 14.28
N LEU A 141 -21.13 -21.03 14.80
CA LEU A 141 -20.65 -21.43 16.12
C LEU A 141 -21.50 -20.87 17.26
N THR A 142 -22.02 -19.65 17.12
CA THR A 142 -22.78 -18.95 18.17
C THR A 142 -24.26 -19.31 18.15
N SER A 143 -24.88 -19.30 16.96
CA SER A 143 -26.33 -19.37 16.78
C SER A 143 -26.80 -20.46 15.80
N GLY A 144 -25.86 -21.19 15.19
CA GLY A 144 -26.17 -22.20 14.18
C GLY A 144 -26.83 -23.48 14.71
N PRO A 145 -27.31 -24.35 13.78
CA PRO A 145 -27.89 -25.64 14.12
C PRO A 145 -26.95 -26.49 14.98
N TRP A 146 -27.51 -27.20 15.97
CA TRP A 146 -26.72 -28.01 16.89
C TRP A 146 -25.84 -29.04 16.17
N ALA A 147 -26.33 -29.63 15.07
CA ALA A 147 -25.59 -30.63 14.29
C ALA A 147 -24.36 -30.01 13.61
N SER A 148 -24.49 -28.82 13.03
CA SER A 148 -23.36 -28.09 12.43
C SER A 148 -22.34 -27.73 13.51
N ARG A 149 -22.79 -27.23 14.67
CA ARG A 149 -21.93 -26.92 15.82
C ARG A 149 -21.20 -28.14 16.38
N ALA A 150 -21.87 -29.29 16.45
CA ALA A 150 -21.25 -30.55 16.88
C ALA A 150 -20.10 -30.98 15.97
N THR A 151 -20.14 -30.60 14.68
CA THR A 151 -19.04 -30.82 13.75
C THR A 151 -18.02 -29.67 13.70
N LEU A 152 -18.18 -28.63 14.51
CA LEU A 152 -17.36 -27.41 14.44
C LEU A 152 -17.54 -26.64 13.12
N CYS A 153 -18.77 -26.57 12.60
CA CYS A 153 -19.12 -25.79 11.42
C CYS A 153 -18.21 -26.08 10.21
N ARG A 154 -18.06 -27.37 9.86
CA ARG A 154 -17.10 -27.82 8.82
C ARG A 154 -17.37 -27.21 7.46
N ALA A 155 -18.64 -26.97 7.11
CA ALA A 155 -19.01 -26.42 5.81
C ALA A 155 -18.55 -24.96 5.69
N GLU A 156 -18.88 -24.15 6.70
CA GLU A 156 -18.51 -22.74 6.82
C GLU A 156 -16.99 -22.59 6.94
N ASN A 157 -16.33 -23.46 7.70
CA ASN A 157 -14.87 -23.48 7.79
C ASN A 157 -14.21 -23.83 6.44
N ARG A 158 -14.81 -24.73 5.66
CA ARG A 158 -14.30 -25.07 4.33
C ARG A 158 -14.43 -23.90 3.36
N THR A 159 -15.54 -23.16 3.40
CA THR A 159 -15.71 -21.96 2.57
C THR A 159 -14.75 -20.85 2.99
N PHE A 160 -14.58 -20.61 4.28
CA PHE A 160 -13.61 -19.66 4.81
C PHE A 160 -12.17 -20.01 4.40
N ASN A 161 -11.74 -21.24 4.64
CA ASN A 161 -10.39 -21.68 4.27
C ASN A 161 -10.13 -21.56 2.76
N ARG A 162 -11.14 -21.86 1.94
CA ARG A 162 -11.06 -21.69 0.48
C ARG A 162 -10.91 -20.23 0.09
N CYS A 163 -11.73 -19.34 0.65
CA CYS A 163 -11.60 -17.89 0.42
C CYS A 163 -10.20 -17.42 0.82
N TYR A 164 -9.76 -17.77 2.03
CA TYR A 164 -8.48 -17.32 2.58
C TYR A 164 -7.28 -17.75 1.73
N GLU A 165 -7.20 -19.02 1.34
CA GLU A 165 -6.07 -19.48 0.49
C GLU A 165 -6.11 -18.87 -0.91
N LEU A 166 -7.29 -18.77 -1.54
CA LEU A 166 -7.39 -18.17 -2.87
C LEU A 166 -7.08 -16.67 -2.86
N GLN A 167 -7.53 -15.92 -1.85
CA GLN A 167 -7.21 -14.50 -1.72
C GLN A 167 -5.69 -14.29 -1.56
N LYS A 168 -5.01 -15.11 -0.73
CA LYS A 168 -3.55 -15.07 -0.62
C LYS A 168 -2.88 -15.29 -1.98
N SER A 169 -3.41 -16.21 -2.77
CA SER A 169 -2.87 -16.53 -4.09
C SER A 169 -3.15 -15.46 -5.13
N PHE A 170 -4.33 -14.82 -5.10
CA PHE A 170 -4.60 -13.62 -5.89
C PHE A 170 -3.64 -12.48 -5.54
N LEU A 171 -3.44 -12.18 -4.26
CA LEU A 171 -2.51 -11.14 -3.81
C LEU A 171 -1.07 -11.42 -4.28
N LYS A 172 -0.59 -12.66 -4.12
CA LYS A 172 0.72 -13.07 -4.63
C LYS A 172 0.82 -12.95 -6.15
N ALA A 173 -0.21 -13.40 -6.88
CA ALA A 173 -0.26 -13.34 -8.34
C ALA A 173 -0.26 -11.89 -8.87
N LEU A 174 -0.91 -10.98 -8.15
CA LEU A 174 -0.89 -9.54 -8.44
C LEU A 174 0.44 -8.87 -8.07
N GLY A 175 1.41 -9.61 -7.52
CA GLY A 175 2.72 -9.10 -7.17
C GLY A 175 2.73 -8.32 -5.86
N TYR A 176 1.88 -8.66 -4.89
CA TYR A 176 1.88 -7.98 -3.59
C TYR A 176 3.28 -8.02 -2.92
N LEU A 177 4.03 -9.11 -3.12
CA LEU A 177 5.36 -9.31 -2.53
C LEU A 177 6.51 -8.54 -3.20
N SER A 178 6.36 -8.08 -4.45
CA SER A 178 7.50 -7.67 -5.28
C SER A 178 7.88 -6.19 -5.18
N MET A 179 7.14 -5.37 -4.43
CA MET A 179 7.36 -3.92 -4.39
C MET A 179 7.64 -3.43 -2.97
N VAL A 180 8.75 -2.69 -2.83
CA VAL A 180 9.31 -2.30 -1.53
C VAL A 180 8.64 -1.04 -0.98
N ASP A 181 8.26 -0.10 -1.86
CA ASP A 181 7.78 1.24 -1.46
C ASP A 181 6.43 1.57 -2.12
N ARG A 182 5.38 0.81 -1.81
CA ARG A 182 4.02 1.17 -2.24
C ARG A 182 3.38 2.13 -1.25
N SER A 183 2.58 3.05 -1.78
CA SER A 183 1.67 3.85 -0.97
C SER A 183 0.52 2.98 -0.44
N SER A 184 -0.06 3.36 0.70
CA SER A 184 -1.25 2.69 1.26
C SER A 184 -2.40 2.62 0.25
N GLU A 185 -2.55 3.62 -0.61
CA GLU A 185 -3.60 3.65 -1.65
C GLU A 185 -3.37 2.59 -2.74
N GLU A 186 -2.12 2.29 -3.08
CA GLU A 186 -1.81 1.25 -4.07
C GLU A 186 -2.01 -0.15 -3.49
N GLU A 187 -1.68 -0.35 -2.20
CA GLU A 187 -1.95 -1.60 -1.50
C GLU A 187 -3.46 -1.87 -1.41
N GLU A 188 -4.25 -0.85 -1.05
CA GLU A 188 -5.72 -0.94 -1.02
C GLU A 188 -6.30 -1.26 -2.41
N LYS A 189 -5.76 -0.65 -3.48
CA LYS A 189 -6.17 -0.98 -4.85
C LYS A 189 -5.91 -2.45 -5.18
N ILE A 190 -4.78 -3.01 -4.76
CA ILE A 190 -4.46 -4.42 -4.99
C ILE A 190 -5.39 -5.32 -4.18
N GLN A 191 -5.67 -4.96 -2.93
CA GLN A 191 -6.62 -5.67 -2.07
C GLN A 191 -8.02 -5.73 -2.70
N LEU A 192 -8.57 -4.58 -3.09
CA LEU A 192 -9.88 -4.47 -3.74
C LEU A 192 -9.90 -5.24 -5.07
N HIS A 193 -8.80 -5.20 -5.81
CA HIS A 193 -8.69 -5.92 -7.06
C HIS A 193 -8.67 -7.44 -6.86
N ALA A 194 -7.93 -7.94 -5.86
CA ALA A 194 -7.94 -9.35 -5.49
C ALA A 194 -9.36 -9.82 -5.12
N ASP A 195 -10.10 -9.04 -4.33
CA ASP A 195 -11.49 -9.35 -3.99
C ASP A 195 -12.40 -9.42 -5.23
N LYS A 196 -12.28 -8.44 -6.12
CA LYS A 196 -13.07 -8.39 -7.35
C LYS A 196 -12.80 -9.59 -8.27
N LEU A 197 -11.54 -10.00 -8.40
CA LEU A 197 -11.16 -11.18 -9.17
C LEU A 197 -11.71 -12.46 -8.56
N TYR A 198 -11.64 -12.59 -7.23
CA TYR A 198 -12.22 -13.71 -6.51
C TYR A 198 -13.73 -13.81 -6.74
N ARG A 199 -14.48 -12.72 -6.58
CA ARG A 199 -15.94 -12.72 -6.84
C ARG A 199 -16.26 -13.09 -8.28
N ARG A 200 -15.46 -12.65 -9.24
CA ARG A 200 -15.63 -13.02 -10.66
C ARG A 200 -15.42 -14.51 -10.86
N MET A 201 -14.39 -15.07 -10.25
CA MET A 201 -14.10 -16.51 -10.28
C MET A 201 -15.27 -17.32 -9.69
N ILE A 202 -15.79 -16.94 -8.52
CA ILE A 202 -16.93 -17.62 -7.91
C ILE A 202 -18.16 -17.61 -8.83
N LYS A 203 -18.47 -16.46 -9.46
CA LYS A 203 -19.57 -16.38 -10.44
C LYS A 203 -19.37 -17.30 -11.64
N GLN A 204 -18.14 -17.39 -12.16
CA GLN A 204 -17.82 -18.32 -13.26
C GLN A 204 -18.06 -19.77 -12.84
N GLU A 205 -17.67 -20.13 -11.62
CA GLU A 205 -17.92 -21.47 -11.08
C GLU A 205 -19.39 -21.79 -10.91
N GLU A 206 -20.19 -20.83 -10.42
CA GLU A 206 -21.64 -20.96 -10.29
C GLU A 206 -22.29 -21.22 -11.64
N ILE A 207 -21.94 -20.44 -12.66
CA ILE A 207 -22.45 -20.61 -14.03
C ILE A 207 -22.06 -21.99 -14.60
N ILE A 208 -20.83 -22.44 -14.36
CA ILE A 208 -20.39 -23.79 -14.78
C ILE A 208 -21.17 -24.88 -14.06
N GLN A 209 -21.43 -24.72 -12.76
CA GLN A 209 -22.22 -25.67 -11.98
C GLN A 209 -23.67 -25.72 -12.44
N GLU A 210 -24.27 -24.57 -12.74
CA GLU A 210 -25.63 -24.47 -13.30
C GLU A 210 -25.72 -25.15 -14.67
N ALA A 211 -24.80 -24.84 -15.58
CA ALA A 211 -24.75 -25.50 -16.90
C ALA A 211 -24.63 -27.02 -16.77
N LYS A 212 -23.81 -27.51 -15.83
CA LYS A 212 -23.69 -28.95 -15.53
C LYS A 212 -24.97 -29.55 -14.96
N ARG A 213 -25.68 -28.84 -14.07
CA ARG A 213 -26.96 -29.28 -13.49
C ARG A 213 -28.06 -29.35 -14.55
N GLU A 214 -28.07 -28.40 -15.48
CA GLU A 214 -29.05 -28.31 -16.57
C GLU A 214 -28.69 -29.18 -17.79
N GLY A 215 -27.51 -29.79 -17.80
CA GLY A 215 -27.02 -30.59 -18.94
C GLY A 215 -26.67 -29.75 -20.18
N LYS A 216 -26.47 -28.44 -20.03
CA LYS A 216 -26.02 -27.54 -21.09
C LYS A 216 -24.50 -27.67 -21.31
N PRO A 217 -23.99 -27.30 -22.50
CA PRO A 217 -22.54 -27.27 -22.72
C PRO A 217 -21.87 -26.31 -21.72
N ILE A 218 -20.72 -26.73 -21.19
CA ILE A 218 -19.96 -25.94 -20.21
C ILE A 218 -19.39 -24.70 -20.93
N PRO A 219 -19.71 -23.48 -20.47
CA PRO A 219 -19.14 -22.27 -21.07
C PRO A 219 -17.65 -22.18 -20.75
N GLU A 220 -16.85 -21.82 -21.75
CA GLU A 220 -15.42 -21.55 -21.60
C GLU A 220 -15.20 -20.08 -21.23
N PHE A 221 -14.42 -19.85 -20.16
CA PHE A 221 -14.05 -18.51 -19.72
C PHE A 221 -12.55 -18.28 -19.88
N PRO A 222 -12.12 -17.05 -20.21
CA PRO A 222 -10.71 -16.68 -20.13
C PRO A 222 -10.23 -16.75 -18.67
N SER A 223 -8.93 -16.98 -18.48
CA SER A 223 -8.31 -16.98 -17.15
C SER A 223 -8.69 -15.73 -16.36
N VAL A 224 -9.05 -15.88 -15.10
CA VAL A 224 -9.41 -14.75 -14.21
C VAL A 224 -8.26 -13.75 -14.12
N LEU A 225 -7.02 -14.23 -14.22
CA LEU A 225 -5.79 -13.43 -14.21
C LEU A 225 -5.31 -13.00 -15.60
N SER A 226 -6.16 -13.10 -16.64
CA SER A 226 -5.79 -12.58 -17.96
C SER A 226 -5.61 -11.06 -17.89
N LYS A 227 -4.75 -10.52 -18.78
CA LYS A 227 -4.49 -9.08 -18.83
C LYS A 227 -5.79 -8.30 -19.02
N GLU A 228 -6.67 -8.79 -19.89
CA GLU A 228 -7.97 -8.17 -20.17
C GLU A 228 -8.86 -8.13 -18.93
N ASN A 229 -8.89 -9.22 -18.14
CA ASN A 229 -9.67 -9.27 -16.91
C ASN A 229 -9.10 -8.35 -15.84
N ILE A 230 -7.78 -8.28 -15.70
CA ILE A 230 -7.07 -7.34 -14.81
C ILE A 230 -7.29 -5.89 -15.24
N PHE A 231 -7.30 -5.57 -16.53
CA PHE A 231 -7.60 -4.22 -17.00
C PHE A 231 -9.08 -3.86 -16.85
N ALA A 232 -9.99 -4.81 -17.09
CA ALA A 232 -11.42 -4.59 -16.93
C ALA A 232 -11.81 -4.32 -15.47
N THR A 233 -11.16 -4.98 -14.51
CA THR A 233 -11.38 -4.71 -13.09
C THR A 233 -10.89 -3.32 -12.68
N LEU A 234 -9.82 -2.82 -13.29
CA LEU A 234 -9.26 -1.48 -13.05
C LEU A 234 -10.10 -0.34 -13.66
N ASN A 235 -10.71 -0.54 -14.83
CA ASN A 235 -11.38 0.52 -15.60
C ASN A 235 -12.88 0.71 -15.29
N GLU A 236 -13.44 -0.01 -14.32
CA GLU A 236 -14.91 -0.08 -14.16
C GLU A 236 -15.55 1.11 -13.41
N LYS A 237 -14.81 2.19 -13.08
CA LYS A 237 -15.25 3.58 -12.72
C LYS A 237 -14.19 4.30 -11.88
N SER A 238 -13.18 4.93 -12.51
CA SER A 238 -12.35 5.94 -11.83
C SER A 238 -11.85 7.00 -12.82
N PRO A 239 -12.11 8.30 -12.61
CA PRO A 239 -11.69 9.38 -13.50
C PRO A 239 -10.27 9.87 -13.19
N ILE A 240 -9.33 8.95 -12.93
CA ILE A 240 -7.93 9.29 -12.70
C ILE A 240 -7.08 8.32 -13.51
N ALA A 241 -6.92 8.66 -14.79
CA ALA A 241 -5.91 8.09 -15.66
C ALA A 241 -4.55 8.67 -15.26
N GLY A 242 -3.97 8.15 -14.17
CA GLY A 242 -2.53 8.16 -13.96
C GLY A 242 -1.94 6.89 -14.58
N PRO A 243 -0.72 6.93 -15.15
CA PRO A 243 -0.04 5.73 -15.59
C PRO A 243 0.30 4.88 -14.35
N ILE A 244 -0.56 3.92 -14.02
CA ILE A 244 -0.16 2.84 -13.12
C ILE A 244 0.95 2.12 -13.87
N SER A 245 2.17 2.31 -13.37
CA SER A 245 3.38 1.70 -13.88
C SER A 245 3.09 0.22 -14.18
N SER A 246 3.30 -0.13 -15.44
CA SER A 246 3.28 -1.47 -15.99
C SER A 246 4.40 -2.30 -15.34
N SER A 247 4.20 -2.65 -14.08
CA SER A 247 5.06 -3.55 -13.31
C SER A 247 4.24 -4.74 -12.82
N ILE A 248 3.28 -5.19 -13.61
CA ILE A 248 3.12 -6.64 -13.78
C ILE A 248 4.39 -7.04 -14.52
N PRO A 249 5.34 -7.77 -13.92
CA PRO A 249 6.52 -8.20 -14.65
C PRO A 249 6.04 -8.86 -15.93
N ALA A 250 6.47 -8.29 -17.07
CA ALA A 250 6.25 -8.89 -18.37
C ALA A 250 6.64 -10.35 -18.23
N SER A 251 5.69 -11.23 -18.52
CA SER A 251 5.82 -12.67 -18.37
C SER A 251 7.08 -13.14 -19.11
N GLU A 252 8.20 -13.26 -18.40
CA GLU A 252 9.24 -14.21 -18.78
C GLU A 252 8.54 -15.56 -18.88
N GLU A 253 8.73 -16.21 -20.02
CA GLU A 253 8.02 -17.44 -20.35
C GLU A 253 8.13 -18.45 -19.20
N ILE A 254 6.98 -18.96 -18.80
CA ILE A 254 6.72 -19.93 -17.73
C ILE A 254 7.82 -21.01 -17.60
N PRO A 255 8.44 -21.57 -18.66
CA PRO A 255 9.46 -22.61 -18.52
C PRO A 255 10.78 -22.16 -17.88
N THR A 256 11.14 -20.88 -17.86
CA THR A 256 12.44 -20.43 -17.32
C THR A 256 12.42 -20.29 -15.81
N VAL A 257 11.30 -19.84 -15.23
CA VAL A 257 11.19 -19.59 -13.78
C VAL A 257 11.29 -20.87 -12.95
N TRP A 258 10.77 -21.98 -13.46
CA TRP A 258 10.79 -23.29 -12.77
C TRP A 258 12.12 -24.04 -12.87
N LYS A 259 13.02 -23.62 -13.77
CA LYS A 259 14.33 -24.28 -13.96
C LYS A 259 15.31 -23.95 -12.83
N ASP A 260 15.20 -22.76 -12.26
CA ASP A 260 16.07 -22.29 -11.19
C ASP A 260 15.60 -22.74 -9.80
N VAL A 261 14.41 -23.35 -9.71
CA VAL A 261 13.84 -23.83 -8.45
C VAL A 261 14.39 -25.22 -8.14
N ALA A 262 14.88 -25.40 -6.91
CA ALA A 262 15.35 -26.70 -6.44
C ALA A 262 14.26 -27.78 -6.60
N GLU A 263 14.66 -28.96 -7.09
CA GLU A 263 13.77 -30.10 -7.33
C GLU A 263 12.82 -30.45 -6.17
N PRO A 264 13.25 -30.48 -4.88
CA PRO A 264 12.32 -30.79 -3.79
C PRO A 264 11.19 -29.75 -3.67
N ILE A 265 11.50 -28.46 -3.82
CA ILE A 265 10.53 -27.37 -3.74
C ILE A 265 9.55 -27.44 -4.93
N ARG A 266 10.07 -27.74 -6.12
CA ARG A 266 9.24 -27.92 -7.32
C ARG A 266 8.21 -29.04 -7.15
N LYS A 267 8.63 -30.20 -6.61
CA LYS A 267 7.72 -31.32 -6.34
C LYS A 267 6.64 -30.95 -5.32
N GLU A 268 6.94 -30.11 -4.34
CA GLU A 268 5.93 -29.62 -3.40
C GLU A 268 4.88 -28.75 -4.07
N TYR A 269 5.30 -27.86 -4.97
CA TYR A 269 4.37 -27.05 -5.76
C TYR A 269 3.50 -27.90 -6.69
N GLU A 270 4.10 -28.86 -7.41
CA GLU A 270 3.36 -29.78 -8.29
C GLU A 270 2.29 -30.56 -7.50
N LYS A 271 2.64 -31.11 -6.33
CA LYS A 271 1.69 -31.79 -5.42
C LYS A 271 0.55 -30.89 -4.93
N LYS A 272 0.80 -29.58 -4.75
CA LYS A 272 -0.25 -28.63 -4.38
C LYS A 272 -1.19 -28.38 -5.55
N LEU A 273 -0.64 -28.19 -6.75
CA LEU A 273 -1.40 -27.91 -7.97
C LEU A 273 -2.30 -29.08 -8.40
N GLU A 274 -1.88 -30.32 -8.15
CA GLU A 274 -2.68 -31.53 -8.45
C GLU A 274 -4.00 -31.59 -7.69
N LYS A 275 -4.04 -31.09 -6.44
CA LYS A 275 -5.22 -31.16 -5.56
C LYS A 275 -6.30 -30.13 -5.90
N LEU A 276 -5.99 -29.18 -6.78
CA LEU A 276 -6.83 -28.03 -7.06
C LEU A 276 -7.62 -28.20 -8.35
N SER A 277 -8.77 -27.53 -8.40
CA SER A 277 -9.57 -27.44 -9.62
C SER A 277 -8.81 -26.71 -10.73
N PRO A 278 -9.19 -26.88 -12.02
CA PRO A 278 -8.48 -26.23 -13.13
C PRO A 278 -8.38 -24.70 -13.00
N ILE A 279 -9.43 -24.06 -12.49
CA ILE A 279 -9.49 -22.60 -12.32
C ILE A 279 -8.56 -22.16 -11.18
N GLU A 280 -8.68 -22.81 -10.01
CA GLU A 280 -7.82 -22.52 -8.85
C GLU A 280 -6.35 -22.81 -9.15
N ARG A 281 -6.05 -23.87 -9.92
CA ARG A 281 -4.70 -24.23 -10.34
C ARG A 281 -4.04 -23.12 -11.16
N ALA A 282 -4.79 -22.47 -12.04
CA ALA A 282 -4.27 -21.36 -12.83
C ALA A 282 -3.91 -20.14 -11.95
N VAL A 283 -4.73 -19.86 -10.92
CA VAL A 283 -4.47 -18.80 -9.94
C VAL A 283 -3.23 -19.13 -9.11
N GLU A 284 -3.12 -20.35 -8.60
CA GLU A 284 -1.96 -20.79 -7.82
C GLU A 284 -0.66 -20.82 -8.63
N GLN A 285 -0.70 -21.25 -9.89
CA GLN A 285 0.49 -21.19 -10.75
C GLN A 285 1.02 -19.76 -10.87
N LYS A 286 0.12 -18.79 -11.09
CA LYS A 286 0.48 -17.37 -11.13
C LYS A 286 0.93 -16.84 -9.77
N ALA A 287 0.35 -17.32 -8.68
CA ALA A 287 0.78 -16.97 -7.33
C ALA A 287 2.22 -17.43 -7.05
N ILE A 288 2.57 -18.65 -7.47
CA ILE A 288 3.92 -19.20 -7.35
C ILE A 288 4.90 -18.40 -8.21
N GLU A 289 4.53 -18.06 -9.44
CA GLU A 289 5.34 -17.17 -10.30
C GLU A 289 5.62 -15.83 -9.62
N GLY A 290 4.59 -15.20 -9.05
CA GLY A 290 4.72 -13.95 -8.30
C GLY A 290 5.62 -14.07 -7.07
N GLU A 291 5.52 -15.17 -6.32
CA GLU A 291 6.37 -15.45 -5.16
C GLU A 291 7.84 -15.66 -5.58
N LEU A 292 8.10 -16.42 -6.66
CA LEU A 292 9.45 -16.64 -7.18
C LEU A 292 10.07 -15.35 -7.71
N ALA A 293 9.29 -14.51 -8.41
CA ALA A 293 9.75 -13.20 -8.86
C ALA A 293 10.14 -12.30 -7.67
N ALA A 294 9.33 -12.27 -6.61
CA ALA A 294 9.63 -11.52 -5.40
C ALA A 294 10.88 -12.05 -4.68
N MET A 295 11.03 -13.37 -4.56
CA MET A 295 12.21 -14.00 -3.96
C MET A 295 13.50 -13.64 -4.71
N ARG A 296 13.47 -13.55 -6.05
CA ARG A 296 14.61 -13.09 -6.86
C ARG A 296 14.96 -11.63 -6.61
N THR A 297 13.96 -10.77 -6.44
CA THR A 297 14.22 -9.35 -6.10
C THR A 297 14.82 -9.21 -4.70
N TYR A 298 14.32 -9.99 -3.74
CA TYR A 298 14.81 -10.04 -2.38
C TYR A 298 16.26 -10.58 -2.31
N SER A 299 16.57 -11.65 -3.04
CA SER A 299 17.94 -12.20 -3.07
C SER A 299 18.94 -11.19 -3.62
N LYS A 300 18.57 -10.45 -4.69
CA LYS A 300 19.40 -9.38 -5.25
C LYS A 300 19.66 -8.25 -4.24
N GLN A 301 18.66 -7.87 -3.43
CA GLN A 301 18.83 -6.84 -2.39
C GLN A 301 19.80 -7.30 -1.30
N ILE A 302 19.69 -8.56 -0.87
CA ILE A 302 20.62 -9.16 0.10
C ILE A 302 22.04 -9.22 -0.47
N GLU A 303 22.20 -9.68 -1.71
CA GLU A 303 23.51 -9.73 -2.38
C GLU A 303 24.14 -8.33 -2.48
N ALA A 304 23.35 -7.32 -2.83
CA ALA A 304 23.80 -5.94 -2.87
C ALA A 304 24.25 -5.43 -1.49
N ALA A 305 23.47 -5.70 -0.43
CA ALA A 305 23.82 -5.32 0.94
C ALA A 305 25.12 -5.98 1.42
N PHE A 306 25.33 -7.26 1.11
CA PHE A 306 26.57 -7.96 1.44
C PHE A 306 27.77 -7.46 0.62
N ALA A 307 27.55 -7.05 -0.63
CA ALA A 307 28.60 -6.44 -1.45
C ALA A 307 29.01 -5.06 -0.88
N GLU A 308 28.03 -4.24 -0.48
CA GLU A 308 28.26 -2.95 0.18
C GLU A 308 29.05 -3.14 1.49
N GLU A 309 28.63 -4.08 2.35
CA GLU A 309 29.35 -4.41 3.58
C GLU A 309 30.82 -4.81 3.30
N ARG A 310 31.06 -5.62 2.27
CA ARG A 310 32.43 -5.97 1.85
C ARG A 310 33.24 -4.74 1.46
N THR A 311 32.65 -3.80 0.72
CA THR A 311 33.35 -2.56 0.36
C THR A 311 33.66 -1.68 1.58
N HIS A 312 32.71 -1.54 2.51
CA HIS A 312 32.93 -0.81 3.77
C HIS A 312 34.02 -1.45 4.63
N ARG A 313 34.10 -2.78 4.66
CA ARG A 313 35.20 -3.52 5.32
C ARG A 313 36.56 -3.21 4.69
N LEU A 314 36.65 -3.24 3.36
CA LEU A 314 37.89 -2.91 2.64
C LEU A 314 38.32 -1.45 2.86
N GLN A 315 37.39 -0.50 2.81
CA GLN A 315 37.67 0.91 3.09
C GLN A 315 38.17 1.13 4.52
N ARG A 316 37.54 0.47 5.51
CA ARG A 316 38.01 0.53 6.90
C ARG A 316 39.42 -0.03 7.05
N LYS A 317 39.76 -1.08 6.30
CA LYS A 317 41.12 -1.62 6.24
C LYS A 317 42.12 -0.64 5.65
N GLU A 318 41.81 -0.04 4.51
CA GLU A 318 42.68 0.96 3.86
C GLU A 318 42.92 2.18 4.75
N GLN A 319 41.91 2.58 5.53
CA GLN A 319 42.01 3.68 6.49
C GLN A 319 42.68 3.29 7.82
N GLY A 320 43.08 2.03 8.01
CA GLY A 320 43.64 1.52 9.26
C GLY A 320 42.64 1.49 10.44
N ARG A 321 41.35 1.51 10.15
CA ARG A 321 40.23 1.50 11.11
C ARG A 321 39.49 0.15 11.09
N GLU A 322 40.21 -0.97 10.96
CA GLU A 322 39.62 -2.31 11.05
C GLU A 322 38.98 -2.53 12.43
N THR A 323 37.77 -3.10 12.46
CA THR A 323 37.11 -3.51 13.71
C THR A 323 37.43 -4.96 14.06
N ILE A 324 37.24 -5.34 15.34
CA ILE A 324 37.42 -6.73 15.80
C ILE A 324 36.52 -7.70 15.02
N GLY A 325 35.32 -7.27 14.62
CA GLY A 325 34.44 -8.08 13.77
C GLY A 325 35.03 -8.35 12.38
N ASP A 326 35.78 -7.41 11.81
CA ASP A 326 36.36 -7.55 10.48
C ASP A 326 37.53 -8.55 10.48
N THR A 327 38.32 -8.57 11.56
CA THR A 327 39.42 -9.52 11.71
C THR A 327 38.92 -10.95 11.89
N ILE A 328 37.84 -11.14 12.66
CA ILE A 328 37.17 -12.43 12.80
C ILE A 328 36.61 -12.90 11.46
N LYS A 329 35.83 -12.07 10.75
CA LYS A 329 35.26 -12.44 9.43
C LYS A 329 36.34 -12.84 8.44
N ARG A 330 37.47 -12.12 8.42
CA ARG A 330 38.64 -12.45 7.59
C ARG A 330 39.22 -13.83 7.93
N TRP A 331 39.35 -14.16 9.21
CA TRP A 331 39.84 -15.48 9.64
C TRP A 331 38.92 -16.63 9.24
N TRP A 332 37.61 -16.36 9.11
CA TRP A 332 36.61 -17.36 8.75
C TRP A 332 36.35 -17.44 7.24
N GLY A 333 37.04 -16.63 6.42
CA GLY A 333 36.91 -16.67 4.96
C GLY A 333 35.67 -15.96 4.40
N TRP A 334 35.10 -15.01 5.16
CA TRP A 334 33.89 -14.24 4.81
C TRP A 334 34.19 -12.82 4.30
#